data_AF-A0A7C4CYJ9-F1
#
_entry.id   AF-A0A7C4CYJ9-F1
#
_cell.length_a   1.000
_cell.length_b   1.000
_cell.length_c   1.000
_cell.angle_alpha   90.00
_cell.angle_beta   90.00
_cell.angle_gamma   90.00
#
_symmetry.space_group_name_H-M   'P 1'
#
loop_
_entity.id
_entity.type
_entity.pdbx_description
1 polymer ?
#
loop_
_entity_poly.entity_id
_entity_poly.type
_entity_poly.pdbx_seq_one_letter_code
_entity_poly.pdbx_strand_id
1 'polypeptide(L)'
;PEARRLAETLVRVGNRLGKKFAALVTAMDQPLGRMAGNALEVRQAIEVLRGEGPKDLREVVLALGAELLVLVGEAASPQAGQEKLARLLDEGKAFAKFRELVAAQGGDVRAVEEPERLPRAARVVEVLAPQSGYVQALRARAIGLACGLLGAGREVKGQRIDPAAGVELLAKVGDAVERGQPLARLHVGRPDHLPEARKMVEEAFVIGATPPAPSPLILDRIV
;
A
#
# COMPACT_ATOMS: atom_id res chain seq x y z
N PRO A 1 16.00 14.16 -5.18
CA PRO A 1 16.52 15.45 -4.65
C PRO A 1 15.46 16.28 -3.91
N GLU A 2 14.30 16.56 -4.53
CA GLU A 2 13.22 17.33 -3.89
C GLU A 2 12.61 16.61 -2.68
N ALA A 3 12.33 15.31 -2.80
CA ALA A 3 11.86 14.48 -1.70
C ALA A 3 12.81 14.52 -0.48
N ARG A 4 14.12 14.44 -0.72
CA ARG A 4 15.15 14.56 0.32
C ARG A 4 15.12 15.94 0.99
N ARG A 5 15.04 17.02 0.20
CA ARG A 5 14.95 18.39 0.74
C ARG A 5 13.70 18.59 1.62
N LEU A 6 12.57 18.00 1.22
CA LEU A 6 11.35 18.02 2.02
C LEU A 6 11.57 17.27 3.34
N ALA A 7 12.13 16.06 3.30
CA ALA A 7 12.41 15.26 4.49
C ALA A 7 13.35 16.00 5.47
N GLU A 8 14.47 16.55 4.98
CA GLU A 8 15.41 17.36 5.77
C GLU A 8 14.72 18.59 6.39
N THR A 9 13.78 19.19 5.67
CA THR A 9 13.01 20.34 6.17
C THR A 9 12.08 19.93 7.31
N LEU A 10 11.35 18.83 7.16
CA LEU A 10 10.45 18.32 8.20
C LEU A 10 11.21 17.94 9.47
N VAL A 11 12.33 17.22 9.34
CA VAL A 11 13.19 16.84 10.48
C VAL A 11 13.73 18.08 11.19
N ARG A 12 14.27 19.05 10.44
CA ARG A 12 14.79 20.31 10.99
C ARG A 12 13.72 21.10 11.74
N VAL A 13 12.51 21.23 11.18
CA VAL A 13 11.41 21.97 11.83
C VAL A 13 10.93 21.23 13.08
N GLY A 14 10.73 19.92 13.01
CA GLY A 14 10.33 19.10 14.16
C GLY A 14 11.30 19.21 15.33
N ASN A 15 12.60 19.11 15.05
CA ASN A 15 13.65 19.25 16.06
C ASN A 15 13.65 20.66 16.69
N ARG A 16 13.38 21.73 15.91
CA ARG A 16 13.22 23.10 16.44
C ARG A 16 12.00 23.27 17.33
N LEU A 17 10.96 22.45 17.15
CA LEU A 17 9.77 22.41 18.00
C LEU A 17 9.95 21.49 19.23
N GLY A 18 11.16 21.02 19.50
CA GLY A 18 11.46 20.15 20.64
C GLY A 18 10.90 18.74 20.51
N LYS A 19 10.61 18.29 19.28
CA LYS A 19 10.17 16.92 18.98
C LYS A 19 11.30 16.17 18.29
N LYS A 20 11.49 14.89 18.63
CA LYS A 20 12.45 14.03 17.94
C LYS A 20 11.84 13.54 16.63
N PHE A 21 12.53 13.74 15.52
CA PHE A 21 12.07 13.36 14.18
C PHE A 21 13.08 12.45 13.49
N ALA A 22 12.55 11.55 12.66
CA ALA A 22 13.27 10.82 11.64
C ALA A 22 12.38 10.75 10.40
N ALA A 23 12.96 10.68 9.22
CA ALA A 23 12.25 10.56 7.96
C ALA A 23 12.92 9.52 7.06
N LEU A 24 12.10 8.67 6.44
CA LEU A 24 12.52 7.77 5.37
C LEU A 24 11.97 8.30 4.05
N VAL A 25 12.81 8.31 3.01
CA VAL A 25 12.34 8.53 1.63
C VAL A 25 12.09 7.17 1.03
N THR A 26 10.83 6.83 0.76
CA THR A 26 10.45 5.54 0.17
C THR A 26 10.05 5.71 -1.30
N ALA A 27 10.35 4.70 -2.12
CA ALA A 27 9.94 4.66 -3.51
C ALA A 27 8.41 4.50 -3.60
N MET A 28 7.80 5.26 -4.50
CA MET A 28 6.35 5.25 -4.75
C MET A 28 6.03 5.21 -6.24
N ASP A 29 6.97 4.73 -7.07
CA ASP A 29 6.77 4.62 -8.52
C ASP A 29 5.62 3.67 -8.85
N GLN A 30 5.45 2.61 -8.05
CA GLN A 30 4.32 1.68 -8.04
C GLN A 30 3.56 1.71 -6.70
N PRO A 31 2.26 1.34 -6.66
CA PRO A 31 1.52 1.28 -5.41
C PRO A 31 2.22 0.35 -4.41
N LEU A 32 2.33 0.76 -3.14
CA LEU A 32 2.85 -0.09 -2.08
C LEU A 32 1.86 -1.24 -1.82
N GLY A 33 2.36 -2.46 -1.69
CA GLY A 33 1.51 -3.63 -1.53
C GLY A 33 0.77 -4.00 -2.81
N ARG A 34 -0.46 -4.51 -2.70
CA ARG A 34 -1.25 -5.00 -3.84
C ARG A 34 -2.66 -4.44 -3.91
N MET A 35 -3.12 -3.76 -2.87
CA MET A 35 -4.50 -3.33 -2.78
C MET A 35 -4.55 -1.81 -2.62
N ALA A 36 -5.29 -1.14 -3.50
CA ALA A 36 -5.51 0.31 -3.45
C ALA A 36 -7.02 0.58 -3.38
N GLY A 37 -7.47 1.32 -2.37
CA GLY A 37 -8.89 1.58 -2.12
C GLY A 37 -9.18 1.86 -0.66
N ASN A 38 -10.26 1.30 -0.11
CA ASN A 38 -10.56 1.42 1.33
C ASN A 38 -10.67 0.05 2.00
N ALA A 39 -11.74 -0.70 1.73
CA ALA A 39 -11.91 -2.05 2.29
C ALA A 39 -10.80 -3.00 1.84
N LEU A 40 -10.32 -2.84 0.59
CA LEU A 40 -9.19 -3.59 0.06
C LEU A 40 -7.91 -3.35 0.89
N GLU A 41 -7.60 -2.10 1.21
CA GLU A 41 -6.42 -1.76 2.02
C GLU A 41 -6.53 -2.28 3.46
N VAL A 42 -7.74 -2.24 4.06
CA VAL A 42 -7.98 -2.84 5.38
C VAL A 42 -7.75 -4.35 5.35
N ARG A 43 -8.23 -5.05 4.32
CA ARG A 43 -7.98 -6.49 4.14
C ARG A 43 -6.48 -6.79 4.04
N GLN A 44 -5.74 -6.03 3.24
CA GLN A 44 -4.29 -6.19 3.12
C GLN A 44 -3.54 -5.86 4.41
N ALA A 45 -3.98 -4.86 5.18
CA ALA A 45 -3.41 -4.58 6.49
C ALA A 45 -3.62 -5.77 7.46
N ILE A 46 -4.80 -6.39 7.42
CA ILE A 46 -5.08 -7.61 8.21
C ILE A 46 -4.18 -8.77 7.78
N GLU A 47 -3.99 -8.99 6.47
CA GLU A 47 -3.05 -9.99 5.95
C GLU A 47 -1.64 -9.77 6.54
N VAL A 48 -1.11 -8.54 6.45
CA VAL A 48 0.21 -8.21 7.01
C VAL A 48 0.26 -8.43 8.52
N LEU A 49 -0.77 -8.05 9.27
CA LEU A 49 -0.81 -8.24 10.72
C LEU A 49 -0.86 -9.72 11.12
N ARG A 50 -1.34 -10.60 10.24
CA ARG A 50 -1.34 -12.07 10.42
C ARG A 50 -0.04 -12.73 9.98
N GLY A 51 0.97 -11.95 9.58
CA GLY A 51 2.23 -12.48 9.04
C GLY A 51 2.16 -12.86 7.56
N GLU A 52 1.03 -12.59 6.90
CA GLU A 52 0.81 -12.82 5.47
C GLU A 52 1.01 -11.52 4.68
N GLY A 53 0.55 -11.47 3.42
CA GLY A 53 0.50 -10.24 2.64
C GLY A 53 1.81 -9.82 1.94
N PRO A 54 1.84 -8.61 1.36
CA PRO A 54 2.95 -8.17 0.52
C PRO A 54 4.22 -7.85 1.30
N LYS A 55 5.35 -8.35 0.81
CA LYS A 55 6.67 -8.15 1.42
C LYS A 55 7.12 -6.68 1.42
N ASP A 56 6.81 -5.94 0.36
CA ASP A 56 7.14 -4.51 0.23
C ASP A 56 6.43 -3.67 1.30
N LEU A 57 5.13 -3.90 1.52
CA LEU A 57 4.38 -3.23 2.59
C LEU A 57 4.95 -3.56 3.97
N ARG A 58 5.24 -4.84 4.24
CA ARG A 58 5.84 -5.27 5.51
C ARG A 58 7.20 -4.59 5.75
N GLU A 59 8.05 -4.53 4.74
CA GLU A 59 9.38 -3.90 4.82
C GLU A 59 9.29 -2.43 5.24
N VAL A 60 8.44 -1.64 4.57
CA VAL A 60 8.26 -0.20 4.87
C VAL A 60 7.68 0.00 6.27
N VAL A 61 6.68 -0.79 6.67
CA VAL A 61 6.06 -0.68 8.00
C VAL A 61 7.07 -0.98 9.10
N LEU A 62 7.88 -2.03 8.95
CA LEU A 62 8.91 -2.38 9.93
C LEU A 62 10.00 -1.30 10.00
N ALA A 63 10.44 -0.75 8.86
CA ALA A 63 11.43 0.33 8.84
C ALA A 63 10.93 1.61 9.52
N LEU A 64 9.71 2.04 9.21
CA LEU A 64 9.09 3.22 9.86
C LEU A 64 8.90 3.00 11.36
N GLY A 65 8.39 1.83 11.76
CA GLY A 65 8.21 1.49 13.16
C GLY A 65 9.53 1.42 13.94
N ALA A 66 10.60 0.95 13.30
CA ALA A 66 11.91 0.87 13.93
C ALA A 66 12.51 2.25 14.23
N GLU A 67 12.36 3.21 13.33
CA GLU A 67 12.73 4.61 13.61
C GLU A 67 11.93 5.14 14.81
N LEU A 68 10.63 4.85 14.89
CA LEU A 68 9.80 5.25 16.03
C LEU A 68 10.33 4.66 17.34
N LEU A 69 10.67 3.37 17.38
CA LEU A 69 11.22 2.72 18.58
C LEU A 69 12.55 3.37 19.02
N VAL A 70 13.42 3.72 18.08
CA VAL A 70 14.68 4.44 18.39
C VAL A 70 14.39 5.82 18.97
N LEU A 71 13.47 6.58 18.37
CA LEU A 71 13.14 7.93 18.82
C LEU A 71 12.60 7.95 20.27
N VAL A 72 11.80 6.95 20.63
CA VAL A 72 11.23 6.81 21.99
C VAL A 72 12.14 6.06 22.96
N GLY A 73 13.32 5.58 22.53
CA GLY A 73 14.29 4.89 23.40
C GLY A 73 13.96 3.42 23.68
N GLU A 74 13.08 2.82 22.89
CA GLU A 74 12.61 1.43 23.00
C GLU A 74 13.42 0.44 22.13
N ALA A 75 14.38 0.95 21.35
CA ALA A 75 15.35 0.18 20.58
C ALA A 75 16.69 0.94 20.51
N ALA A 76 17.80 0.21 20.55
CA ALA A 76 19.16 0.77 20.47
C ALA A 76 19.55 1.22 19.05
N SER A 77 18.94 0.63 18.03
CA SER A 77 19.17 0.92 16.61
C SER A 77 17.95 0.56 15.77
N PRO A 78 17.84 1.08 14.53
CA PRO A 78 16.78 0.68 13.61
C PRO A 78 16.76 -0.84 13.36
N GLN A 79 17.92 -1.49 13.26
CA GLN A 79 18.01 -2.94 13.07
C GLN A 79 17.38 -3.70 14.24
N ALA A 80 17.74 -3.36 15.48
CA ALA A 80 17.14 -3.97 16.67
C ALA A 80 15.63 -3.67 16.77
N GLY A 81 15.21 -2.49 16.34
CA GLY A 81 13.79 -2.11 16.26
C GLY A 81 13.03 -2.96 15.25
N GLN A 82 13.58 -3.18 14.05
CA GLN A 82 12.97 -4.01 13.00
C GLN A 82 12.84 -5.46 13.46
N GLU A 83 13.87 -6.03 14.08
CA GLU A 83 13.84 -7.39 14.61
C GLU A 83 12.77 -7.55 15.70
N LYS A 84 12.70 -6.60 16.66
CA LYS A 84 11.67 -6.57 17.70
C LYS A 84 10.26 -6.51 17.11
N LEU A 85 10.02 -5.64 16.13
CA LEU A 85 8.71 -5.49 15.50
C LEU A 85 8.33 -6.71 14.64
N ALA A 86 9.27 -7.25 13.87
CA ALA A 86 9.05 -8.46 13.08
C ALA A 86 8.61 -9.61 13.98
N ARG A 87 9.30 -9.81 15.11
CA ARG A 87 8.92 -10.83 16.10
C ARG A 87 7.52 -10.63 16.66
N LEU A 88 7.15 -9.40 17.03
CA LEU A 88 5.80 -9.10 17.54
C LEU A 88 4.69 -9.34 16.51
N LEU A 89 5.00 -9.11 15.23
CA LEU A 89 4.09 -9.36 14.12
C LEU A 89 3.93 -10.88 13.90
N ASP A 90 5.04 -11.62 13.87
CA ASP A 90 5.03 -13.07 13.65
C ASP A 90 4.45 -13.84 14.85
N GLU A 91 4.55 -13.32 16.08
CA GLU A 91 3.89 -13.83 17.28
C GLU A 91 2.37 -13.51 17.33
N GLY A 92 1.83 -12.76 16.36
CA GLY A 92 0.42 -12.38 16.30
C GLY A 92 0.00 -11.28 17.28
N LYS A 93 0.95 -10.68 18.02
CA LYS A 93 0.68 -9.61 18.99
C LYS A 93 0.17 -8.34 18.32
N ALA A 94 0.70 -8.02 17.12
CA ALA A 94 0.23 -6.88 16.33
C ALA A 94 -1.26 -7.05 15.93
N PHE A 95 -1.65 -8.25 15.48
CA PHE A 95 -3.04 -8.57 15.15
C PHE A 95 -3.97 -8.49 16.37
N ALA A 96 -3.56 -9.04 17.52
CA ALA A 96 -4.32 -8.92 18.77
C ALA A 96 -4.53 -7.46 19.17
N LYS A 97 -3.48 -6.63 19.05
CA LYS A 97 -3.56 -5.20 19.36
C LYS A 97 -4.46 -4.43 18.40
N PHE A 98 -4.49 -4.82 17.12
CA PHE A 98 -5.40 -4.24 16.15
C PHE A 98 -6.87 -4.55 16.46
N ARG A 99 -7.18 -5.77 16.92
CA ARG A 99 -8.54 -6.13 17.41
C ARG A 99 -8.97 -5.24 18.58
N GLU A 100 -8.09 -5.04 19.56
CA GLU A 100 -8.33 -4.10 20.68
C GLU A 100 -8.58 -2.67 20.18
N LEU A 101 -7.76 -2.17 19.24
CA LEU A 101 -7.86 -0.83 18.68
C LEU A 101 -9.21 -0.60 17.96
N VAL A 102 -9.68 -1.60 17.21
CA VAL A 102 -10.97 -1.55 16.51
C VAL A 102 -12.13 -1.58 17.50
N ALA A 103 -12.07 -2.48 18.49
CA ALA A 103 -13.10 -2.57 19.54
C ALA A 103 -13.22 -1.26 20.34
N ALA A 104 -12.09 -0.65 20.70
CA ALA A 104 -12.05 0.58 21.49
C ALA A 104 -12.69 1.79 20.78
N GLN A 105 -12.80 1.74 19.45
CA GLN A 105 -13.44 2.78 18.63
C GLN A 105 -14.86 2.40 18.18
N GLY A 106 -15.42 1.30 18.71
CA GLY A 106 -16.78 0.84 18.39
C GLY A 106 -16.91 0.11 17.05
N GLY A 107 -15.80 -0.34 16.45
CA GLY A 107 -15.81 -1.14 15.23
C GLY A 107 -16.18 -2.60 15.44
N ASP A 108 -16.64 -3.28 14.39
CA ASP A 108 -16.97 -4.71 14.43
C ASP A 108 -15.70 -5.56 14.34
N VAL A 109 -15.23 -6.08 15.48
CA VAL A 109 -14.03 -6.93 15.57
C VAL A 109 -14.14 -8.18 14.69
N ARG A 110 -15.36 -8.70 14.47
CA ARG A 110 -15.54 -9.85 13.57
C ARG A 110 -15.13 -9.52 12.14
N ALA A 111 -15.20 -8.27 11.68
CA ALA A 111 -14.69 -7.88 10.36
C ALA A 111 -13.15 -7.88 10.28
N VAL A 112 -12.45 -7.88 11.42
CA VAL A 112 -10.99 -8.05 11.52
C VAL A 112 -10.63 -9.55 11.50
N GLU A 113 -11.46 -10.38 12.12
CA GLU A 113 -11.31 -11.84 12.20
C GLU A 113 -11.73 -12.54 10.89
N GLU A 114 -12.74 -11.98 10.22
CA GLU A 114 -13.34 -12.46 8.99
C GLU A 114 -13.36 -11.30 7.96
N PRO A 115 -12.21 -11.01 7.29
CA PRO A 115 -12.10 -9.87 6.36
C PRO A 115 -13.09 -9.90 5.19
N GLU A 116 -13.69 -11.05 4.91
CA GLU A 116 -14.80 -11.24 3.98
C GLU A 116 -16.07 -10.45 4.34
N ARG A 117 -16.22 -10.05 5.61
CA ARG A 117 -17.32 -9.21 6.09
C ARG A 117 -17.13 -7.73 5.77
N LEU A 118 -15.93 -7.33 5.33
CA LEU A 118 -15.68 -5.98 4.83
C LEU A 118 -16.47 -5.72 3.53
N PRO A 119 -16.80 -4.46 3.20
CA PRO A 119 -17.51 -4.13 1.96
C PRO A 119 -16.85 -4.73 0.71
N ARG A 120 -17.66 -5.32 -0.17
CA ARG A 120 -17.23 -5.95 -1.43
C ARG A 120 -18.00 -5.36 -2.61
N ALA A 121 -17.28 -5.04 -3.69
CA ALA A 121 -17.90 -4.54 -4.90
C ALA A 121 -18.73 -5.66 -5.54
N ALA A 122 -19.95 -5.33 -5.97
CA ALA A 122 -20.83 -6.29 -6.65
C ALA A 122 -20.30 -6.72 -8.02
N ARG A 123 -19.44 -5.89 -8.63
CA ARG A 123 -18.82 -6.13 -9.92
C ARG A 123 -17.30 -6.01 -9.81
N VAL A 124 -16.61 -7.03 -10.29
CA VAL A 124 -15.15 -7.05 -10.44
C VAL A 124 -14.81 -7.32 -11.90
N VAL A 125 -13.89 -6.54 -12.47
CA VAL A 125 -13.47 -6.67 -13.88
C VAL A 125 -11.96 -6.79 -13.95
N GLU A 126 -11.47 -7.73 -14.74
CA GLU A 126 -10.03 -7.93 -14.92
C GLU A 126 -9.45 -7.05 -16.02
N VAL A 127 -8.24 -6.58 -15.77
CA VAL A 127 -7.35 -5.96 -16.76
C VAL A 127 -6.34 -7.01 -17.17
N LEU A 128 -6.29 -7.34 -18.46
CA LEU A 128 -5.45 -8.43 -18.98
C LEU A 128 -4.18 -7.88 -19.63
N ALA A 129 -3.10 -8.66 -19.57
CA ALA A 129 -1.84 -8.31 -20.20
C ALA A 129 -1.99 -8.32 -21.73
N PRO A 130 -1.65 -7.21 -22.43
CA PRO A 130 -1.78 -7.13 -23.89
C PRO A 130 -0.75 -8.01 -24.63
N GLN A 131 0.36 -8.33 -23.97
CA GLN A 131 1.47 -9.11 -24.50
C GLN A 131 2.19 -9.85 -23.37
N SER A 132 2.96 -10.89 -23.72
CA SER A 132 3.85 -11.57 -22.78
C SER A 132 5.14 -10.76 -22.56
N GLY A 133 5.74 -10.87 -21.37
CA GLY A 133 7.00 -10.21 -21.03
C GLY A 133 7.16 -10.03 -19.52
N TYR A 134 7.88 -9.00 -19.12
CA TYR A 134 8.08 -8.61 -17.72
C TYR A 134 7.52 -7.21 -17.49
N VAL A 135 6.85 -7.00 -16.35
CA VAL A 135 6.39 -5.68 -15.91
C VAL A 135 7.61 -4.81 -15.59
N GLN A 136 7.90 -3.84 -16.45
CA GLN A 136 9.02 -2.90 -16.32
C GLN A 136 8.70 -1.76 -15.35
N ALA A 137 7.46 -1.27 -15.43
CA ALA A 137 6.98 -0.16 -14.64
C ALA A 137 5.49 -0.31 -14.39
N LEU A 138 5.04 0.19 -13.25
CA LEU A 138 3.65 0.24 -12.86
C LEU A 138 3.37 1.62 -12.26
N ARG A 139 2.67 2.49 -12.96
CA ARG A 139 2.53 3.91 -12.58
C ARG A 139 1.53 4.10 -11.43
N ALA A 140 2.04 4.31 -10.21
CA ALA A 140 1.21 4.47 -9.00
C ALA A 140 0.15 5.58 -9.12
N ARG A 141 0.52 6.74 -9.70
CA ARG A 141 -0.41 7.86 -9.88
C ARG A 141 -1.61 7.48 -10.75
N ALA A 142 -1.40 6.72 -11.81
CA ALA A 142 -2.48 6.26 -12.69
C ALA A 142 -3.40 5.29 -11.95
N ILE A 143 -2.85 4.36 -11.16
CA ILE A 143 -3.65 3.46 -10.31
C ILE A 143 -4.49 4.24 -9.29
N GLY A 144 -3.91 5.24 -8.62
CA GLY A 144 -4.61 6.07 -7.65
C GLY A 144 -5.77 6.86 -8.27
N LEU A 145 -5.56 7.45 -9.45
CA LEU A 145 -6.62 8.14 -10.21
C LEU A 145 -7.72 7.16 -10.66
N ALA A 146 -7.35 5.97 -11.12
CA ALA A 146 -8.32 4.92 -11.48
C ALA A 146 -9.16 4.47 -10.28
N CYS A 147 -8.56 4.35 -9.08
CA CYS A 147 -9.30 4.07 -7.85
C CYS A 147 -10.36 5.16 -7.56
N GLY A 148 -10.00 6.43 -7.76
CA GLY A 148 -10.93 7.55 -7.65
C GLY A 148 -12.11 7.44 -8.62
N LEU A 149 -11.83 7.15 -9.89
CA LEU A 149 -12.85 6.94 -10.93
C LEU A 149 -13.78 5.77 -10.59
N LEU A 150 -13.25 4.68 -10.02
CA LEU A 150 -14.03 3.52 -9.59
C LEU A 150 -14.92 3.80 -8.38
N GLY A 151 -14.73 4.91 -7.67
CA GLY A 151 -15.53 5.34 -6.52
C GLY A 151 -14.84 5.28 -5.16
N ALA A 152 -13.56 4.89 -5.10
CA ALA A 152 -12.78 4.79 -3.86
C ALA A 152 -12.22 6.14 -3.36
N GLY A 153 -12.48 7.22 -4.10
CA GLY A 153 -11.95 8.55 -3.82
C GLY A 153 -12.99 9.64 -4.00
N ARG A 154 -12.54 10.89 -3.80
CA ARG A 154 -13.36 12.09 -3.99
C ARG A 154 -12.70 12.97 -5.03
N GLU A 155 -13.48 13.41 -6.01
CA GLU A 155 -13.12 14.48 -6.94
C GLU A 155 -13.42 15.85 -6.32
N VAL A 156 -14.51 15.93 -5.55
CA VAL A 156 -14.94 17.13 -4.84
C VAL A 156 -15.23 16.87 -3.37
N LYS A 157 -15.06 17.89 -2.53
CA LYS A 157 -15.34 17.80 -1.09
C LYS A 157 -16.80 17.40 -0.86
N GLY A 158 -17.02 16.42 0.02
CA GLY A 158 -18.36 15.93 0.37
C GLY A 158 -18.90 14.82 -0.52
N GLN A 159 -18.23 14.46 -1.63
CA GLN A 159 -18.61 13.31 -2.43
C GLN A 159 -18.59 12.02 -1.59
N ARG A 160 -19.62 11.18 -1.76
CA ARG A 160 -19.70 9.87 -1.12
C ARG A 160 -18.70 8.93 -1.77
N ILE A 161 -17.99 8.18 -0.94
CA ILE A 161 -17.08 7.11 -1.35
C ILE A 161 -17.83 5.79 -1.30
N ASP A 162 -17.58 4.92 -2.27
CA ASP A 162 -17.86 3.49 -2.14
C ASP A 162 -16.62 2.79 -1.55
N PRO A 163 -16.66 2.37 -0.27
CA PRO A 163 -15.50 1.77 0.39
C PRO A 163 -15.11 0.41 -0.21
N ALA A 164 -16.00 -0.21 -0.99
CA ALA A 164 -15.75 -1.49 -1.63
C ALA A 164 -15.03 -1.37 -2.98
N ALA A 165 -14.94 -0.15 -3.53
CA ALA A 165 -14.28 0.13 -4.80
C ALA A 165 -12.76 0.22 -4.64
N GLY A 166 -12.05 0.03 -5.76
CA GLY A 166 -10.59 0.14 -5.81
C GLY A 166 -9.94 -0.80 -6.82
N VAL A 167 -8.63 -0.96 -6.73
CA VAL A 167 -7.81 -1.79 -7.61
C VAL A 167 -7.01 -2.80 -6.80
N GLU A 168 -7.12 -4.08 -7.16
CA GLU A 168 -6.26 -5.16 -6.67
C GLU A 168 -5.25 -5.51 -7.77
N LEU A 169 -3.96 -5.36 -7.48
CA LEU A 169 -2.85 -5.67 -8.38
C LEU A 169 -2.50 -7.16 -8.28
N LEU A 170 -2.47 -7.83 -9.43
CA LEU A 170 -2.11 -9.24 -9.55
C LEU A 170 -0.69 -9.43 -10.09
N ALA A 171 -0.14 -8.40 -10.74
CA ALA A 171 1.25 -8.31 -11.17
C ALA A 171 1.89 -7.00 -10.68
N LYS A 172 3.18 -7.06 -10.40
CA LYS A 172 4.03 -5.97 -9.89
C LYS A 172 5.29 -5.85 -10.75
N VAL A 173 6.03 -4.75 -10.60
CA VAL A 173 7.31 -4.57 -11.31
C VAL A 173 8.24 -5.74 -11.02
N GLY A 174 8.81 -6.33 -12.07
CA GLY A 174 9.65 -7.52 -12.01
C GLY A 174 8.93 -8.83 -12.32
N ASP A 175 7.60 -8.88 -12.22
CA ASP A 175 6.84 -10.10 -12.50
C ASP A 175 6.83 -10.41 -13.99
N ALA A 176 7.00 -11.71 -14.32
CA ALA A 176 6.74 -12.23 -15.66
C ALA A 176 5.23 -12.40 -15.86
N VAL A 177 4.75 -12.05 -17.06
CA VAL A 177 3.34 -12.13 -17.43
C VAL A 177 3.18 -12.70 -18.84
N GLU A 178 2.09 -13.42 -19.06
CA GLU A 178 1.70 -13.94 -20.37
C GLU A 178 0.57 -13.10 -20.99
N ARG A 179 0.51 -13.01 -22.32
CA ARG A 179 -0.60 -12.38 -23.02
C ARG A 179 -1.94 -12.99 -22.56
N GLY A 180 -2.86 -12.13 -22.13
CA GLY A 180 -4.17 -12.54 -21.61
C GLY A 180 -4.19 -12.84 -20.13
N GLN A 181 -3.05 -12.88 -19.43
CA GLN A 181 -3.00 -13.05 -17.98
C GLN A 181 -3.55 -11.80 -17.27
N PRO A 182 -4.37 -11.95 -16.21
CA PRO A 182 -4.81 -10.82 -15.41
C PRO A 182 -3.65 -10.08 -14.73
N LEU A 183 -3.56 -8.77 -14.97
CA LEU A 183 -2.61 -7.84 -14.33
C LEU A 183 -3.20 -7.19 -13.07
N ALA A 184 -4.51 -6.91 -13.10
CA ALA A 184 -5.23 -6.28 -12.01
C ALA A 184 -6.73 -6.62 -12.06
N ARG A 185 -7.40 -6.43 -10.92
CA ARG A 185 -8.86 -6.50 -10.76
C ARG A 185 -9.39 -5.14 -10.33
N LEU A 186 -10.41 -4.68 -11.03
CA LEU A 186 -11.11 -3.42 -10.76
C LEU A 186 -12.38 -3.74 -9.98
N HIS A 187 -12.44 -3.28 -8.73
CA HIS A 187 -13.62 -3.36 -7.89
C HIS A 187 -14.48 -2.12 -8.15
N VAL A 188 -15.63 -2.33 -8.79
CA VAL A 188 -16.41 -1.25 -9.41
C VAL A 188 -17.50 -0.73 -8.48
N GLY A 189 -17.36 0.50 -8.00
CA GLY A 189 -18.43 1.26 -7.32
C GLY A 189 -19.17 2.24 -8.23
N ARG A 190 -18.51 2.72 -9.30
CA ARG A 190 -19.08 3.62 -10.33
C ARG A 190 -18.99 2.99 -11.73
N PRO A 191 -20.02 2.26 -12.18
CA PRO A 191 -20.01 1.58 -13.48
C PRO A 191 -19.76 2.51 -14.68
N ASP A 192 -20.26 3.75 -14.63
CA ASP A 192 -20.17 4.71 -15.74
C ASP A 192 -18.72 5.13 -16.05
N HIS A 193 -17.82 5.05 -15.06
CA HIS A 193 -16.41 5.41 -15.21
C HIS A 193 -15.50 4.20 -15.47
N LEU A 194 -16.07 2.99 -15.51
CA LEU A 194 -15.29 1.76 -15.72
C LEU A 194 -14.44 1.78 -17.00
N PRO A 195 -14.93 2.22 -18.17
CA PRO A 195 -14.11 2.22 -19.38
C PRO A 195 -12.85 3.09 -19.25
N GLU A 196 -12.98 4.26 -18.63
CA GLU A 196 -11.87 5.19 -18.40
C GLU A 196 -10.88 4.64 -17.36
N ALA A 197 -11.39 4.15 -16.22
CA ALA A 197 -10.56 3.54 -15.18
C ALA A 197 -9.79 2.33 -15.71
N ARG A 198 -10.44 1.48 -16.52
CA ARG A 198 -9.82 0.32 -17.16
C ARG A 198 -8.67 0.72 -18.07
N LYS A 199 -8.90 1.67 -18.98
CA LYS A 199 -7.86 2.18 -19.88
C LYS A 199 -6.68 2.75 -19.10
N MET A 200 -6.95 3.50 -18.03
CA MET A 200 -5.92 4.08 -17.18
C MET A 200 -5.06 3.02 -16.48
N VAL A 201 -5.67 1.93 -16.00
CA VAL A 201 -4.94 0.81 -15.41
C VAL A 201 -4.14 0.05 -16.47
N GLU A 202 -4.71 -0.20 -17.66
CA GLU A 202 -3.99 -0.81 -18.79
C GLU A 202 -2.73 -0.01 -19.15
N GLU A 203 -2.84 1.31 -19.28
CA GLU A 203 -1.72 2.22 -19.60
C GLU A 203 -0.75 2.45 -18.43
N ALA A 204 -1.12 2.05 -17.20
CA ALA A 204 -0.25 2.13 -16.04
C ALA A 204 0.85 1.04 -16.08
N PHE A 205 0.57 -0.10 -16.71
CA PHE A 205 1.53 -1.19 -16.88
C PHE A 205 2.40 -0.97 -18.12
N VAL A 206 3.71 -1.06 -17.93
CA VAL A 206 4.69 -1.10 -19.03
C VAL A 206 5.29 -2.50 -19.06
N ILE A 207 5.11 -3.23 -20.16
CA ILE A 207 5.62 -4.60 -20.33
C ILE A 207 6.76 -4.58 -21.35
N GLY A 208 7.87 -5.24 -21.03
CA GLY A 208 9.07 -5.33 -21.85
C GLY A 208 9.66 -6.74 -21.87
N ALA A 209 10.67 -6.97 -22.72
CA ALA A 209 11.17 -8.32 -23.00
C ALA A 209 12.05 -8.93 -21.90
N THR A 210 12.73 -8.11 -21.10
CA THR A 210 13.73 -8.56 -20.10
C THR A 210 13.35 -8.12 -18.69
N PRO A 211 13.70 -8.83 -17.61
CA PRO A 211 13.44 -8.35 -16.25
C PRO A 211 14.02 -6.94 -16.01
N PRO A 212 13.29 -6.01 -15.36
CA PRO A 212 13.85 -4.72 -14.97
C PRO A 212 14.91 -4.88 -13.88
N ALA A 213 15.79 -3.88 -13.75
CA ALA A 213 16.71 -3.83 -12.63
C ALA A 213 15.95 -3.65 -11.29
N PRO A 214 16.33 -4.37 -10.23
CA PRO A 214 15.72 -4.17 -8.92
C PRO A 214 16.00 -2.75 -8.44
N SER A 215 15.01 -2.14 -7.78
CA SER A 215 15.14 -0.82 -7.17
C SER A 215 14.85 -0.92 -5.67
N PRO A 216 15.62 -0.22 -4.82
CA PRO A 216 15.38 -0.24 -3.38
C PRO A 216 14.05 0.43 -3.03
N LEU A 217 13.36 -0.10 -2.03
CA LEU A 217 12.10 0.46 -1.55
C LEU A 217 12.31 1.65 -0.61
N ILE A 218 13.36 1.61 0.20
CA ILE A 218 13.82 2.71 1.06
C ILE A 218 15.03 3.33 0.38
N LEU A 219 14.87 4.56 -0.11
CA LEU A 219 15.87 5.28 -0.90
C LEU A 219 16.84 6.06 -0.02
N ASP A 220 16.37 6.52 1.14
CA ASP A 220 17.13 7.43 1.99
C ASP A 220 16.61 7.45 3.43
N ARG A 221 17.48 7.86 4.35
CA ARG A 221 17.17 8.01 5.78
C ARG A 221 17.75 9.33 6.29
N ILE A 222 16.90 10.15 6.91
CA ILE A 222 17.23 11.45 7.47
C ILE A 222 16.86 11.44 8.96
N VAL A 223 17.78 11.81 9.84
CA VAL A 223 17.60 11.90 11.29
C VAL A 223 18.09 13.26 11.81
#